data_AF-A0A535JIQ8-F1
#
_entry.id   AF-A0A535JIQ8-F1
#
_cell.length_a   1.000
_cell.length_b   1.000
_cell.length_c   1.000
_cell.angle_alpha   90.00
_cell.angle_beta   90.00
_cell.angle_gamma   90.00
#
_symmetry.space_group_name_H-M   'P 1'
#
loop_
_entity.id
_entity.type
_entity.pdbx_description
1 polymer ?
#
loop_
_entity_poly.entity_id
_entity_poly.type
_entity_poly.pdbx_seq_one_letter_code
_entity_poly.pdbx_strand_id
1 'polypeptide(L)'
;MRYTISHAQHMRSPAQRPRRRTQQNTSCYTSVVARARKAYLPARIGADVLRRLDRHARRLGKPRSNLVERYVEEGLYMDEHPGIVFTEGPAGRRPSLARFRGLDVWQVINTLHANDGELSDAADVLNVPDSEVRAALAYYADHRGEIDEWIRANDEEGERIAEAQRRQKEVARR
;
A
#
# COMPACT_ATOMS: atom_id res chain seq x y z
N MET A 1 38.63 -69.24 40.71
CA MET A 1 39.00 -70.13 39.57
C MET A 1 38.44 -69.51 38.30
N ARG A 2 39.34 -69.23 37.34
CA ARG A 2 39.15 -68.81 35.92
C ARG A 2 38.84 -67.33 35.61
N TYR A 3 39.94 -66.67 35.25
CA TYR A 3 40.11 -65.47 34.43
C TYR A 3 39.71 -65.69 32.96
N THR A 4 39.39 -64.59 32.25
CA THR A 4 39.75 -64.16 30.86
C THR A 4 38.60 -63.29 30.29
N ILE A 5 38.72 -62.18 29.56
CA ILE A 5 39.74 -61.38 28.85
C ILE A 5 39.07 -60.00 28.62
N SER A 6 39.68 -58.87 29.03
CA SER A 6 40.42 -57.87 28.24
C SER A 6 39.64 -56.99 27.22
N HIS A 7 39.76 -55.68 27.48
CA HIS A 7 40.01 -54.55 26.56
C HIS A 7 38.95 -54.08 25.53
N ALA A 8 38.47 -52.84 25.73
CA ALA A 8 38.65 -51.69 24.82
C ALA A 8 38.01 -50.43 25.47
N GLN A 9 38.77 -49.61 26.19
CA GLN A 9 39.19 -48.25 25.83
C GLN A 9 38.12 -47.36 25.16
N HIS A 10 37.72 -46.25 25.82
CA HIS A 10 38.13 -44.88 25.46
C HIS A 10 37.38 -43.81 26.29
N MET A 11 38.07 -43.31 27.31
CA MET A 11 38.37 -41.89 27.56
C MET A 11 37.30 -40.79 27.38
N ARG A 12 37.15 -40.06 28.51
CA ARG A 12 37.07 -38.60 28.66
C ARG A 12 35.74 -37.88 28.38
N SER A 13 35.03 -37.67 29.49
CA SER A 13 34.17 -36.53 29.78
C SER A 13 34.92 -35.20 29.62
N PRO A 14 34.24 -34.13 29.18
CA PRO A 14 34.26 -32.93 30.01
C PRO A 14 32.94 -32.12 30.07
N ALA A 15 32.77 -31.51 31.24
CA ALA A 15 32.28 -30.16 31.49
C ALA A 15 30.84 -29.79 31.08
N GLN A 16 30.00 -29.69 32.11
CA GLN A 16 28.71 -29.02 32.15
C GLN A 16 28.81 -27.54 31.74
N ARG A 17 27.91 -27.11 30.83
CA ARG A 17 27.59 -25.70 30.54
C ARG A 17 26.26 -25.33 31.22
N PRO A 18 26.13 -24.15 31.85
CA PRO A 18 24.90 -23.75 32.52
C PRO A 18 23.82 -23.30 31.53
N ARG A 19 22.58 -23.49 31.98
CA ARG A 19 21.29 -23.38 31.29
C ARG A 19 21.04 -21.97 30.71
N ARG A 20 20.64 -21.92 29.43
CA ARG A 20 20.09 -20.71 28.79
C ARG A 20 18.69 -20.42 29.36
N ARG A 21 18.53 -19.24 29.94
CA ARG A 21 17.25 -18.61 30.27
C ARG A 21 16.53 -18.28 28.96
N THR A 22 15.35 -18.87 28.76
CA THR A 22 14.37 -18.46 27.76
C THR A 22 13.89 -17.06 28.09
N GLN A 23 14.29 -16.09 27.28
CA GLN A 23 13.73 -14.73 27.29
C GLN A 23 12.61 -14.72 26.23
N GLN A 24 11.38 -14.92 26.70
CA GLN A 24 10.19 -14.81 25.87
C GLN A 24 9.80 -13.33 25.74
N ASN A 25 9.70 -12.91 24.48
CA ASN A 25 8.67 -12.04 23.92
C ASN A 25 8.25 -10.82 24.73
N THR A 26 8.89 -9.69 24.44
CA THR A 26 8.17 -8.41 24.41
C THR A 26 7.96 -8.05 22.94
N SER A 27 6.74 -8.29 22.48
CA SER A 27 6.18 -7.68 21.28
C SER A 27 6.29 -6.16 21.42
N CYS A 28 7.08 -5.55 20.56
CA CYS A 28 7.08 -4.11 20.37
C CYS A 28 6.79 -3.86 18.89
N TYR A 29 5.50 -3.67 18.59
CA TYR A 29 5.06 -3.09 17.32
C TYR A 29 5.45 -1.61 17.33
N THR A 30 6.73 -1.34 17.11
CA THR A 30 7.23 0.03 16.99
C THR A 30 7.18 0.37 15.51
N SER A 31 6.09 1.00 15.09
CA SER A 31 6.00 1.69 13.81
C SER A 31 7.02 2.83 13.80
N VAL A 32 8.20 2.50 13.28
CA VAL A 32 9.24 3.48 12.98
C VAL A 32 8.76 4.29 11.79
N VAL A 33 8.11 5.44 12.03
CA VAL A 33 8.11 6.55 11.07
C VAL A 33 9.52 7.16 11.07
N ALA A 34 10.48 6.38 10.56
CA ALA A 34 11.71 6.95 10.06
C ALA A 34 11.29 7.78 8.85
N ARG A 35 11.43 9.10 8.95
CA ARG A 35 11.39 9.97 7.79
C ARG A 35 12.46 9.44 6.82
N ALA A 36 12.04 8.68 5.81
CA ALA A 36 12.94 8.02 4.91
C ALA A 36 13.86 9.07 4.30
N ARG A 37 15.17 8.96 4.56
CA ARG A 37 16.15 9.87 3.96
C ARG A 37 16.12 9.59 2.46
N LYS A 38 15.93 10.62 1.64
CA LYS A 38 16.01 10.48 0.19
C LYS A 38 17.37 9.91 -0.19
N ALA A 39 17.37 8.80 -0.90
CA ALA A 39 18.58 8.16 -1.41
C ALA A 39 18.92 8.72 -2.80
N TYR A 40 20.21 8.74 -3.12
CA TYR A 40 20.68 9.08 -4.47
C TYR A 40 20.72 7.83 -5.35
N LEU A 41 20.05 7.89 -6.50
CA LEU A 41 20.05 6.83 -7.50
C LEU A 41 20.75 7.33 -8.78
N PRO A 42 21.99 6.90 -9.08
CA PRO A 42 22.61 7.18 -10.37
C PRO A 42 21.94 6.32 -11.45
N ALA A 43 21.29 6.96 -12.42
CA ALA A 43 20.66 6.27 -13.55
C ALA A 43 20.98 6.97 -14.87
N ARG A 44 21.26 6.17 -15.91
CA ARG A 44 21.37 6.68 -17.29
C ARG A 44 19.99 6.67 -17.92
N ILE A 45 19.55 7.82 -18.41
CA ILE A 45 18.23 7.99 -19.04
C ILE A 45 18.44 8.49 -20.46
N GLY A 46 17.74 7.87 -21.42
CA GLY A 46 17.77 8.28 -22.82
C GLY A 46 17.30 9.72 -22.98
N ALA A 47 17.93 10.47 -23.90
CA ALA A 47 17.65 11.90 -24.08
C ALA A 47 16.17 12.19 -24.39
N ASP A 48 15.49 11.31 -25.12
CA ASP A 48 14.06 11.48 -25.41
C ASP A 48 13.17 11.33 -24.16
N VAL A 49 13.43 10.30 -23.36
CA VAL A 49 12.72 10.06 -22.10
C VAL A 49 12.91 11.26 -21.16
N LEU A 50 14.14 11.77 -21.05
CA LEU A 50 14.43 12.95 -20.24
C LEU A 50 13.63 14.18 -20.70
N ARG A 51 13.57 14.45 -22.01
CA ARG A 51 12.77 15.56 -22.57
C ARG A 51 11.28 15.40 -22.28
N ARG A 52 10.74 14.19 -22.41
CA ARG A 52 9.32 13.90 -22.12
C ARG A 52 9.01 14.11 -20.66
N LEU A 53 9.89 13.65 -19.77
CA LEU A 53 9.80 13.85 -18.33
C LEU A 53 9.83 15.35 -17.97
N ASP A 54 10.78 16.12 -18.52
CA ASP A 54 10.89 17.57 -18.27
C ASP A 54 9.63 18.32 -18.71
N ARG A 55 9.07 17.97 -19.88
CA ARG A 55 7.82 18.55 -20.37
C ARG A 55 6.66 18.25 -19.44
N HIS A 56 6.61 17.03 -18.92
CA HIS A 56 5.54 16.61 -18.01
C HIS A 56 5.65 17.30 -16.65
N ALA A 57 6.85 17.33 -16.07
CA ALA A 57 7.14 18.01 -14.80
C ALA A 57 6.75 19.50 -14.85
N ARG A 58 7.09 20.20 -15.95
CA ARG A 58 6.68 21.61 -16.18
C ARG A 58 5.17 21.78 -16.22
N ARG A 59 4.45 20.88 -16.89
CA ARG A 59 2.98 20.93 -16.99
C ARG A 59 2.31 20.77 -15.62
N LEU A 60 2.88 19.93 -14.77
CA LEU A 60 2.39 19.69 -13.41
C LEU A 60 2.88 20.75 -12.39
N GLY A 61 3.78 21.66 -12.79
CA GLY A 61 4.42 22.60 -11.87
C GLY A 61 5.26 21.91 -10.78
N LYS A 62 5.79 20.71 -11.06
CA LYS A 62 6.58 19.92 -10.09
C LYS A 62 8.05 19.83 -10.53
N PRO A 63 8.99 19.76 -9.57
CA PRO A 63 10.39 19.42 -9.88
C PRO A 63 10.49 18.07 -10.59
N ARG A 64 11.42 17.96 -11.55
CA ARG A 64 11.71 16.71 -12.26
C ARG A 64 11.96 15.54 -11.31
N SER A 65 12.75 15.76 -10.27
CA SER A 65 13.11 14.73 -9.29
C SER A 65 11.87 14.12 -8.61
N ASN A 66 10.86 14.93 -8.29
CA ASN A 66 9.61 14.42 -7.71
C ASN A 66 8.86 13.51 -8.68
N LEU A 67 8.92 13.80 -9.97
CA LEU A 67 8.26 12.98 -10.98
C LEU A 67 9.02 11.67 -11.26
N VAL A 68 10.35 11.69 -11.18
CA VAL A 68 11.17 10.46 -11.22
C VAL A 68 10.83 9.56 -10.04
N GLU A 69 10.90 10.10 -8.83
CA GLU A 69 10.60 9.37 -7.60
C GLU A 69 9.21 8.75 -7.66
N ARG A 70 8.20 9.56 -7.98
CA ARG A 70 6.82 9.12 -8.17
C ARG A 70 6.70 7.98 -9.17
N TYR A 71 7.24 8.10 -10.38
CA TYR A 71 7.06 7.06 -11.39
C TYR A 71 7.84 5.78 -11.09
N VAL A 72 8.94 5.87 -10.34
CA VAL A 72 9.64 4.68 -9.85
C VAL A 72 8.80 3.97 -8.79
N GLU A 73 8.29 4.72 -7.82
CA GLU A 73 7.42 4.20 -6.76
C GLU A 73 6.14 3.58 -7.34
N GLU A 74 5.41 4.30 -8.19
CA GLU A 74 4.23 3.78 -8.88
C GLU A 74 4.52 2.57 -9.75
N GLY A 75 5.71 2.53 -10.39
CA GLY A 75 6.15 1.37 -11.17
C GLY A 75 6.27 0.12 -10.31
N LEU A 76 6.90 0.25 -9.13
CA LEU A 76 7.03 -0.86 -8.17
C LEU A 76 5.66 -1.30 -7.63
N TYR A 77 4.79 -0.35 -7.29
CA TYR A 77 3.43 -0.67 -6.84
C TYR A 77 2.61 -1.40 -7.91
N MET A 78 2.77 -1.06 -9.19
CA MET A 78 2.08 -1.78 -10.28
C MET A 78 2.65 -3.19 -10.51
N ASP A 79 3.94 -3.42 -10.23
CA ASP A 79 4.54 -4.77 -10.27
C ASP A 79 4.06 -5.62 -9.07
N GLU A 80 3.91 -5.01 -7.89
CA GLU A 80 3.42 -5.66 -6.66
C GLU A 80 1.92 -5.93 -6.69
N HIS A 81 1.14 -5.05 -7.33
CA HIS A 81 -0.32 -5.13 -7.42
C HIS A 81 -0.81 -5.14 -8.87
N PRO A 82 -0.74 -6.29 -9.56
CA PRO A 82 -1.28 -6.44 -10.90
C PRO A 82 -2.76 -6.06 -10.94
N GLY A 83 -3.13 -5.19 -11.90
CA GLY A 83 -4.50 -4.69 -12.04
C GLY A 83 -4.73 -3.31 -11.41
N ILE A 84 -3.75 -2.76 -10.71
CA ILE A 84 -3.76 -1.37 -10.26
C ILE A 84 -2.99 -0.49 -11.26
N VAL A 85 -3.52 0.70 -11.52
CA VAL A 85 -2.86 1.75 -12.30
C VAL A 85 -3.07 3.10 -11.61
N PHE A 86 -2.19 4.06 -11.87
CA PHE A 86 -2.31 5.40 -11.31
C PHE A 86 -2.90 6.37 -12.33
N THR A 87 -4.06 6.93 -12.03
CA THR A 87 -4.81 7.83 -12.92
C THR A 87 -4.88 9.25 -12.38
N GLU A 88 -4.91 10.23 -13.28
CA GLU A 88 -5.14 11.63 -12.91
C GLU A 88 -6.64 11.90 -12.77
N GLY A 89 -7.03 12.64 -11.74
CA GLY A 89 -8.39 13.16 -11.61
C GLY A 89 -8.44 14.54 -10.97
N PRO A 90 -9.64 15.16 -10.86
CA PRO A 90 -9.79 16.53 -10.39
C PRO A 90 -9.26 16.79 -8.98
N ALA A 91 -9.39 15.79 -8.10
CA ALA A 91 -8.89 15.85 -6.73
C ALA A 91 -7.40 15.45 -6.61
N GLY A 92 -6.77 15.05 -7.72
CA GLY A 92 -5.39 14.58 -7.75
C GLY A 92 -5.24 13.21 -8.38
N ARG A 93 -3.98 12.77 -8.46
CA ARG A 93 -3.56 11.47 -8.95
C ARG A 93 -3.79 10.41 -7.87
N ARG A 94 -4.31 9.24 -8.24
CA ARG A 94 -4.68 8.18 -7.31
C ARG A 94 -4.63 6.78 -7.95
N PRO A 95 -4.55 5.72 -7.15
CA PRO A 95 -4.67 4.35 -7.65
C PRO A 95 -6.11 4.02 -8.09
N SER A 96 -6.22 3.33 -9.22
CA SER A 96 -7.48 2.95 -9.87
C SER A 96 -7.37 1.54 -10.48
N LEU A 97 -8.51 0.93 -10.76
CA LEU A 97 -8.57 -0.36 -11.44
C LEU A 97 -8.21 -0.24 -12.92
N ALA A 98 -7.23 -1.03 -13.37
CA ALA A 98 -6.71 -0.99 -14.74
C ALA A 98 -7.79 -1.26 -15.80
N ARG A 99 -8.71 -2.19 -15.50
CA ARG A 99 -9.76 -2.64 -16.42
C ARG A 99 -11.00 -1.75 -16.38
N PHE A 100 -11.23 -1.03 -15.28
CA PHE A 100 -12.43 -0.25 -15.03
C PHE A 100 -12.08 1.23 -14.95
N ARG A 101 -12.09 1.89 -16.13
CA ARG A 101 -11.75 3.31 -16.22
C ARG A 101 -12.64 4.14 -15.30
N GLY A 102 -11.99 4.95 -14.47
CA GLY A 102 -12.67 5.89 -13.57
C GLY A 102 -13.15 5.28 -12.27
N LEU A 103 -12.92 3.98 -12.03
CA LEU A 103 -13.16 3.35 -10.74
C LEU A 103 -11.86 3.30 -9.93
N ASP A 104 -11.82 4.10 -8.88
CA ASP A 104 -10.65 4.28 -8.03
C ASP A 104 -10.63 3.29 -6.87
N VAL A 105 -9.45 2.94 -6.38
CA VAL A 105 -9.30 2.00 -5.25
C VAL A 105 -10.05 2.50 -4.02
N TRP A 106 -9.97 3.80 -3.71
CA TRP A 106 -10.70 4.36 -2.56
C TRP A 106 -12.22 4.18 -2.68
N GLN A 107 -12.78 4.23 -3.90
CA GLN A 107 -14.21 4.01 -4.11
C GLN A 107 -14.57 2.55 -3.85
N VAL A 108 -13.74 1.63 -4.36
CA VAL A 108 -13.92 0.20 -4.14
C VAL A 108 -13.89 -0.13 -2.65
N ILE A 109 -12.91 0.40 -1.92
CA ILE A 109 -12.77 0.17 -0.47
C ILE A 109 -13.91 0.83 0.31
N ASN A 110 -14.32 2.04 -0.05
CA ASN A 110 -15.46 2.69 0.59
C ASN A 110 -16.75 1.88 0.40
N THR A 111 -17.01 1.39 -0.83
CA THR A 111 -18.14 0.50 -1.10
C THR A 111 -18.03 -0.82 -0.34
N LEU A 112 -16.84 -1.40 -0.25
CA LEU A 112 -16.62 -2.61 0.54
C LEU A 112 -16.95 -2.40 2.02
N HIS A 113 -16.51 -1.29 2.62
CA HIS A 113 -16.85 -0.94 4.00
C HIS A 113 -18.35 -0.70 4.18
N ALA A 114 -19.03 -0.09 3.20
CA ALA A 114 -20.47 0.14 3.23
C ALA A 114 -21.31 -1.15 3.12
N ASN A 115 -20.70 -2.27 2.70
CA ASN A 115 -21.32 -3.60 2.61
C ASN A 115 -20.67 -4.56 3.63
N ASP A 116 -20.30 -4.06 4.81
CA ASP A 116 -19.76 -4.86 5.93
C ASP A 116 -18.53 -5.72 5.61
N GLY A 117 -17.80 -5.40 4.53
CA GLY A 117 -16.65 -6.17 4.07
C GLY A 117 -17.01 -7.37 3.18
N GLU A 118 -18.27 -7.53 2.77
CA GLU A 118 -18.70 -8.60 1.88
C GLU A 118 -18.27 -8.31 0.43
N LEU A 119 -17.37 -9.16 -0.09
CA LEU A 119 -16.74 -8.96 -1.39
C LEU A 119 -17.73 -9.07 -2.55
N SER A 120 -18.64 -10.04 -2.51
CA SER A 120 -19.65 -10.26 -3.57
C SER A 120 -20.59 -9.07 -3.67
N ASP A 121 -21.03 -8.56 -2.52
CA ASP A 121 -22.02 -7.48 -2.47
C ASP A 121 -21.40 -6.18 -2.98
N ALA A 122 -20.15 -5.90 -2.59
CA ALA A 122 -19.39 -4.77 -3.13
C ALA A 122 -19.13 -4.92 -4.65
N ALA A 123 -18.80 -6.12 -5.11
CA ALA A 123 -18.59 -6.42 -6.53
C ALA A 123 -19.87 -6.19 -7.35
N ASP A 124 -21.01 -6.65 -6.84
CA ASP A 124 -22.33 -6.47 -7.45
C ASP A 124 -22.72 -4.99 -7.52
N VAL A 125 -22.54 -4.23 -6.43
CA VAL A 125 -22.81 -2.78 -6.39
C VAL A 125 -21.96 -2.02 -7.40
N LEU A 126 -20.69 -2.39 -7.54
CA LEU A 126 -19.74 -1.73 -8.46
C LEU A 126 -19.84 -2.26 -9.90
N ASN A 127 -20.60 -3.33 -10.12
CA ASN A 127 -20.68 -4.06 -11.38
C ASN A 127 -19.29 -4.46 -11.92
N VAL A 128 -18.47 -5.03 -11.04
CA VAL A 128 -17.13 -5.54 -11.35
C VAL A 128 -16.99 -6.99 -10.88
N PRO A 129 -16.08 -7.80 -11.45
CA PRO A 129 -15.77 -9.12 -10.89
C PRO A 129 -15.15 -9.01 -9.50
N ASP A 130 -15.42 -9.97 -8.61
CA ASP A 130 -14.78 -10.05 -7.28
C ASP A 130 -13.24 -9.96 -7.34
N SER A 131 -12.62 -10.45 -8.41
CA SER A 131 -11.16 -10.40 -8.57
C SER A 131 -10.64 -8.97 -8.54
N GLU A 132 -11.41 -8.00 -9.02
CA GLU A 132 -11.03 -6.59 -9.01
C GLU A 132 -11.18 -5.99 -7.60
N VAL A 133 -12.24 -6.37 -6.87
CA VAL A 133 -12.40 -5.99 -5.47
C VAL A 133 -11.27 -6.58 -4.63
N ARG A 134 -10.88 -7.83 -4.88
CA ARG A 134 -9.71 -8.47 -4.25
C ARG A 134 -8.40 -7.75 -4.58
N ALA A 135 -8.21 -7.31 -5.83
CA ALA A 135 -7.02 -6.56 -6.23
C ALA A 135 -6.93 -5.20 -5.51
N ALA A 136 -8.05 -4.46 -5.45
CA ALA A 136 -8.14 -3.22 -4.69
C ALA A 136 -7.89 -3.44 -3.19
N LEU A 137 -8.45 -4.50 -2.61
CA LEU A 137 -8.26 -4.86 -1.20
C LEU A 137 -6.80 -5.25 -0.90
N ALA A 138 -6.13 -5.94 -1.82
CA ALA A 138 -4.71 -6.26 -1.68
C ALA A 138 -3.84 -4.98 -1.67
N TYR A 139 -4.09 -4.05 -2.61
CA TYR A 139 -3.41 -2.76 -2.60
C TYR A 139 -3.69 -1.98 -1.30
N TYR A 140 -4.95 -1.96 -0.87
CA TYR A 140 -5.35 -1.31 0.38
C TYR A 140 -4.64 -1.89 1.59
N ALA A 141 -4.46 -3.20 1.67
CA ALA A 141 -3.80 -3.85 2.80
C ALA A 141 -2.39 -3.30 3.05
N ASP A 142 -1.66 -3.00 1.97
CA ASP A 142 -0.28 -2.48 2.02
C ASP A 142 -0.24 -0.94 2.09
N HIS A 143 -1.28 -0.24 1.63
CA HIS A 143 -1.34 1.22 1.48
C HIS A 143 -2.48 1.89 2.26
N ARG A 144 -2.90 1.31 3.40
CA ARG A 144 -4.10 1.75 4.15
C ARG A 144 -4.18 3.25 4.40
N GLY A 145 -3.09 3.83 4.89
CA GLY A 145 -3.05 5.26 5.24
C GLY A 145 -3.33 6.19 4.06
N GLU A 146 -2.80 5.87 2.88
CA GLU A 146 -3.06 6.65 1.66
C GLU A 146 -4.55 6.62 1.30
N ILE A 147 -5.15 5.41 1.29
CA ILE A 147 -6.53 5.23 0.87
C ILE A 147 -7.52 5.75 1.91
N ASP A 148 -7.24 5.59 3.20
CA ASP A 148 -8.07 6.14 4.28
C ASP A 148 -8.10 7.67 4.22
N GLU A 149 -6.99 8.32 3.88
CA GLU A 149 -6.95 9.77 3.63
C GLU A 149 -7.83 10.17 2.44
N TRP A 150 -7.82 9.39 1.36
CA TRP A 150 -8.70 9.62 0.21
C TRP A 150 -10.18 9.49 0.58
N ILE A 151 -10.55 8.45 1.32
CA ILE A 151 -11.94 8.24 1.79
C ILE A 151 -12.36 9.43 2.64
N ARG A 152 -11.57 9.77 3.66
CA ARG A 152 -11.85 10.90 4.56
C ARG A 152 -11.99 12.22 3.83
N ALA A 153 -11.08 12.54 2.91
CA ALA A 153 -11.13 13.80 2.15
C ALA A 153 -12.37 13.89 1.25
N ASN A 154 -12.82 12.76 0.68
CA ASN A 154 -14.04 12.71 -0.13
C ASN A 154 -15.30 12.81 0.73
N ASP A 155 -15.33 12.19 1.90
CA ASP A 155 -16.45 12.30 2.84
C ASP A 155 -16.63 13.77 3.31
N GLU A 156 -15.53 14.42 3.70
CA GLU A 156 -15.51 15.84 4.10
C GLU A 156 -15.98 16.78 2.97
N GLU A 157 -15.62 16.49 1.71
CA GLU A 157 -16.13 17.23 0.54
C GLU A 157 -17.61 16.95 0.28
N GLY A 158 -18.04 15.70 0.38
CA GLY A 158 -19.43 15.30 0.21
C GLY A 158 -20.38 16.00 1.18
N GLU A 159 -19.98 16.09 2.45
CA GLU A 159 -20.73 16.82 3.48
C GLU A 159 -20.86 18.31 3.14
N ARG A 160 -19.76 18.97 2.74
CA ARG A 160 -19.76 20.39 2.33
C ARG A 160 -20.67 20.65 1.14
N ILE A 161 -20.65 19.76 0.14
CA ILE A 161 -21.52 19.86 -1.04
C ILE A 161 -22.99 19.69 -0.62
N ALA A 162 -23.31 18.70 0.22
CA ALA A 162 -24.66 18.46 0.69
C ALA A 162 -25.24 19.66 1.47
N GLU A 163 -24.43 20.29 2.33
CA GLU A 163 -24.80 21.53 3.02
C GLU A 163 -25.07 22.69 2.06
N ALA A 164 -24.20 22.88 1.07
CA ALA A 164 -24.38 23.93 0.06
C ALA A 164 -25.68 23.71 -0.74
N GLN A 165 -25.97 22.46 -1.12
CA GLN A 165 -27.20 22.10 -1.81
C GLN A 165 -28.45 22.32 -0.94
N ARG A 166 -28.39 22.04 0.37
CA ARG A 166 -29.48 22.35 1.30
C ARG A 166 -29.76 23.85 1.33
N ARG A 167 -28.73 24.68 1.48
CA ARG A 167 -28.84 26.16 1.45
C ARG A 167 -29.44 26.65 0.12
N GLN A 168 -28.99 26.11 -1.01
CA GLN A 168 -29.54 26.46 -2.32
C GLN A 168 -31.03 26.10 -2.46
N LYS A 169 -31.44 24.92 -1.99
CA LYS A 169 -32.85 24.50 -2.00
C LYS A 169 -33.74 25.37 -1.11
N GLU A 170 -33.23 25.82 0.03
CA GLU A 170 -33.94 26.73 0.93
C GLU A 170 -34.12 28.12 0.32
N VAL A 171 -33.08 28.65 -0.34
CA VAL A 171 -33.17 29.93 -1.06
C VAL A 171 -34.13 29.83 -2.26
N ALA A 172 -34.07 28.74 -3.03
CA ALA A 172 -34.92 28.54 -4.20
C ALA A 172 -36.40 28.29 -3.87
N ARG A 173 -36.75 28.02 -2.60
CA ARG A 173 -38.12 27.79 -2.13
C ARG A 173 -38.79 29.06 -1.56
N ARG A 174 -38.09 30.19 -1.50
CA ARG A 174 -38.65 31.51 -1.13
C ARG A 174 -39.12 32.27 -2.35
#